data_AF-A0A0A2VXX7-F1
#
_entry.id   AF-A0A0A2VXX7-F1
#
_cell.length_a   1.000
_cell.length_b   1.000
_cell.length_c   1.000
_cell.angle_alpha   90.00
_cell.angle_beta   90.00
_cell.angle_gamma   90.00
#
_symmetry.space_group_name_H-M   'P 1'
#
loop_
_entity.id
_entity.type
_entity.pdbx_description
1 polymer ?
#
loop_
_entity_poly.entity_id
_entity_poly.type
_entity_poly.pdbx_seq_one_letter_code
_entity_poly.pdbx_strand_id
1 'polypeptide(L)'
;MPVRWEGPKATYHGNIDQPAVTCTPNPKRDSSVPTLAQMTEKAIDLLKGNEKGFFLQVEGASIDKQDHAANPCGQIGETVDLDEAVQKALEFARKDGNTLVIVTADHAHSSQIVAPDTKAPGLTQALNTKDGAVMVISYGNSEGESQEHTGTQLRVAAYGPHAANVVGLTDQTDLFYTMKSAMALE
;
A
#
# COMPACT_ATOMS: atom_id res chain seq x y z
N MET A 1 -11.05 6.86 -6.33
CA MET A 1 -10.28 7.35 -7.49
C MET A 1 -9.98 6.17 -8.40
N PRO A 2 -9.87 6.35 -9.72
CA PRO A 2 -9.39 5.29 -10.59
C PRO A 2 -7.97 4.86 -10.19
N VAL A 3 -7.70 3.55 -10.21
CA VAL A 3 -6.38 2.99 -9.89
C VAL A 3 -5.29 3.49 -10.86
N ARG A 4 -4.04 3.52 -10.40
CA ARG A 4 -2.86 3.97 -11.16
C ARG A 4 -2.60 3.09 -12.38
N TRP A 5 -2.59 1.78 -12.18
CA TRP A 5 -2.18 0.81 -13.20
C TRP A 5 -3.33 -0.15 -13.52
N GLU A 6 -3.28 -0.69 -14.74
CA GLU A 6 -4.16 -1.73 -15.21
C GLU A 6 -3.39 -3.01 -15.54
N GLY A 7 -4.12 -4.11 -15.53
CA GLY A 7 -3.70 -5.45 -15.93
C GLY A 7 -4.86 -6.42 -15.73
N PRO A 8 -4.79 -7.63 -16.31
CA PRO A 8 -5.83 -8.64 -16.14
C PRO A 8 -5.92 -9.11 -14.69
N LYS A 9 -7.13 -9.52 -14.29
CA LYS A 9 -7.40 -10.27 -13.05
C LYS A 9 -6.70 -11.63 -13.15
N ALA A 10 -6.15 -12.10 -12.03
CA ALA A 10 -5.59 -13.45 -11.91
C ALA A 10 -6.65 -14.52 -12.18
N THR A 11 -6.25 -15.63 -12.78
CA THR A 11 -7.15 -16.72 -13.18
C THR A 11 -6.67 -18.06 -12.67
N TYR A 12 -7.55 -19.06 -12.65
CA TYR A 12 -7.16 -20.42 -12.34
C TYR A 12 -6.06 -20.89 -13.30
N HIS A 13 -4.94 -21.36 -12.73
CA HIS A 13 -3.71 -21.71 -13.46
C HIS A 13 -3.15 -20.61 -14.40
N GLY A 14 -3.50 -19.34 -14.17
CA GLY A 14 -3.08 -18.22 -15.02
C GLY A 14 -1.56 -18.03 -15.12
N ASN A 15 -0.78 -18.51 -14.14
CA ASN A 15 0.68 -18.48 -14.25
C ASN A 15 1.26 -19.52 -15.24
N ILE A 16 0.50 -20.55 -15.60
CA ILE A 16 0.92 -21.63 -16.50
C ILE A 16 0.26 -21.47 -17.87
N ASP A 17 -1.04 -21.19 -17.87
CA ASP A 17 -1.88 -21.23 -19.07
C ASP A 17 -1.91 -19.90 -19.83
N GLN A 18 -1.37 -18.82 -19.25
CA GLN A 18 -1.33 -17.48 -19.84
C GLN A 18 0.09 -16.91 -19.86
N PRO A 19 0.38 -15.97 -20.78
CA PRO A 19 1.67 -15.29 -20.79
C PRO A 19 1.85 -14.41 -19.54
N ALA A 20 3.10 -14.22 -19.13
CA ALA A 20 3.44 -13.30 -18.06
C ALA A 20 3.06 -11.85 -18.43
N VAL A 21 2.55 -11.12 -17.44
CA VAL A 21 1.96 -9.79 -17.60
C VAL A 21 2.98 -8.70 -17.30
N THR A 22 2.92 -7.60 -18.04
CA THR A 22 3.57 -6.34 -17.70
C THR A 22 2.49 -5.30 -17.43
N CYS A 23 2.50 -4.69 -16.25
CA CYS A 23 1.49 -3.70 -15.86
C CYS A 23 1.64 -2.41 -16.66
N THR A 24 0.52 -1.76 -16.97
CA THR A 24 0.48 -0.51 -17.75
C THR A 24 -0.24 0.60 -17.00
N PRO A 25 0.04 1.88 -17.27
CA PRO A 25 -0.77 2.97 -16.75
C PRO A 25 -2.25 2.81 -17.16
N ASN A 26 -3.17 3.06 -16.22
CA ASN A 26 -4.60 2.93 -16.47
C ASN A 26 -5.11 4.09 -17.35
N PRO A 27 -5.54 3.84 -18.61
CA PRO A 27 -6.02 4.89 -19.51
C PRO A 27 -7.35 5.50 -19.07
N LYS A 28 -8.06 4.85 -18.13
CA LYS A 28 -9.32 5.36 -17.55
C LYS A 28 -9.07 6.35 -16.40
N ARG A 29 -7.82 6.53 -15.97
CA ARG A 29 -7.45 7.55 -14.99
C ARG A 29 -7.12 8.84 -15.72
N ASP A 30 -8.08 9.77 -15.73
CA ASP A 30 -7.89 11.10 -16.31
C ASP A 30 -6.80 11.88 -15.56
N SER A 31 -5.96 12.62 -16.30
CA SER A 31 -4.84 13.40 -15.74
C SER A 31 -5.29 14.57 -14.85
N SER A 32 -6.55 14.98 -14.91
CA SER A 32 -7.13 15.97 -14.00
C SER A 32 -7.43 15.41 -12.60
N VAL A 33 -7.46 14.08 -12.44
CA VAL A 33 -7.63 13.46 -11.12
C VAL A 33 -6.29 13.50 -10.39
N PRO A 34 -6.21 14.13 -9.20
CA PRO A 34 -4.95 14.25 -8.48
C PRO A 34 -4.40 12.88 -8.05
N THR A 35 -3.08 12.77 -7.96
CA THR A 35 -2.41 11.61 -7.35
C THR A 35 -2.45 11.69 -5.83
N LEU A 36 -2.24 10.55 -5.16
CA LEU A 36 -2.18 10.53 -3.70
C LEU A 36 -1.03 11.41 -3.19
N ALA A 37 0.10 11.41 -3.90
CA ALA A 37 1.23 12.29 -3.62
C ALA A 37 0.88 13.79 -3.78
N GLN A 38 0.15 14.17 -4.83
CA GLN A 38 -0.28 15.56 -5.03
C GLN A 38 -1.26 16.03 -3.93
N MET A 39 -2.20 15.16 -3.53
CA MET A 39 -3.10 15.46 -2.42
C MET A 39 -2.34 15.61 -1.10
N THR A 40 -1.36 14.73 -0.86
CA THR A 40 -0.50 14.75 0.34
C THR A 40 0.33 16.03 0.40
N GLU A 41 1.02 16.37 -0.69
CA GLU A 41 1.81 17.60 -0.80
C GLU A 41 0.95 18.84 -0.55
N LYS A 42 -0.23 18.90 -1.18
CA LYS A 42 -1.13 20.05 -1.00
C LYS A 42 -1.69 20.14 0.42
N ALA A 43 -2.04 19.00 1.04
CA ALA A 43 -2.49 18.97 2.43
C ALA A 43 -1.40 19.50 3.38
N ILE A 44 -0.16 19.00 3.24
CA ILE A 44 1.00 19.46 4.02
C ILE A 44 1.20 20.97 3.82
N ASP A 45 1.14 21.47 2.58
CA ASP A 45 1.33 22.90 2.28
C ASP A 45 0.32 23.81 2.98
N LEU A 46 -0.93 23.36 3.11
CA LEU A 46 -1.98 24.10 3.80
C LEU A 46 -1.87 24.00 5.33
N LEU A 47 -1.44 22.85 5.85
CA LEU A 47 -1.42 22.55 7.28
C LEU A 47 -0.16 23.05 8.00
N LYS A 48 1.00 23.07 7.32
CA LYS A 48 2.31 23.38 7.93
C LYS A 48 2.44 24.78 8.51
N GLY A 49 1.55 25.71 8.16
CA GLY A 49 1.58 27.09 8.65
C GLY A 49 0.93 27.30 10.04
N ASN A 50 0.29 26.28 10.61
CA ASN A 50 -0.32 26.39 11.93
C ASN A 50 0.75 26.28 13.04
N GLU A 51 0.88 27.31 13.86
CA GLU A 51 1.86 27.35 14.98
C GLU A 51 1.66 26.23 16.02
N LYS A 52 0.46 25.67 16.13
CA LYS A 52 0.18 24.52 17.01
C LYS A 52 0.53 23.16 16.38
N GLY A 53 0.99 23.14 15.13
CA GLY A 53 1.21 21.92 14.36
C GLY A 53 -0.07 21.37 13.72
N PHE A 54 0.01 20.14 13.21
CA PHE A 54 -1.10 19.47 12.54
C PHE A 54 -1.03 17.94 12.69
N PHE A 55 -2.17 17.30 12.45
CA PHE A 55 -2.30 15.85 12.24
C PHE A 55 -2.84 15.61 10.83
N LEU A 56 -2.31 14.61 10.13
CA LEU A 56 -2.75 14.22 8.80
C LEU A 56 -2.68 12.70 8.65
N GLN A 57 -3.80 12.08 8.26
CA GLN A 57 -3.86 10.69 7.82
C GLN A 57 -4.02 10.65 6.31
N VAL A 58 -3.20 9.84 5.64
CA VAL A 58 -3.21 9.61 4.18
C VAL A 58 -3.37 8.11 3.94
N GLU A 59 -4.29 7.73 3.05
CA GLU A 59 -4.66 6.34 2.83
C GLU A 59 -4.52 5.92 1.35
N GLY A 60 -3.74 4.86 1.10
CA GLY A 60 -3.66 4.16 -0.19
C GLY A 60 -4.75 3.10 -0.33
N ALA A 61 -6.02 3.51 -0.35
CA ALA A 61 -7.16 2.64 -0.07
C ALA A 61 -7.34 1.44 -1.04
N SER A 62 -6.92 1.55 -2.30
CA SER A 62 -7.20 0.52 -3.30
C SER A 62 -6.13 -0.58 -3.39
N ILE A 63 -5.11 -0.56 -2.52
CA ILE A 63 -4.23 -1.73 -2.33
C ILE A 63 -5.09 -2.93 -1.92
N ASP A 64 -5.87 -2.77 -0.85
CA ASP A 64 -6.86 -3.74 -0.36
C ASP A 64 -7.88 -4.11 -1.46
N LYS A 65 -8.50 -3.10 -2.08
CA LYS A 65 -9.57 -3.33 -3.08
C LYS A 65 -9.11 -4.15 -4.27
N GLN A 66 -7.87 -3.94 -4.71
CA GLN A 66 -7.31 -4.70 -5.83
C GLN A 66 -6.79 -6.08 -5.41
N ASP A 67 -6.42 -6.27 -4.14
CA ASP A 67 -6.12 -7.60 -3.58
C ASP A 67 -7.42 -8.43 -3.47
N HIS A 68 -8.53 -7.84 -2.96
CA HIS A 68 -9.89 -8.42 -3.04
C HIS A 68 -10.25 -8.85 -4.46
N ALA A 69 -9.96 -8.00 -5.45
CA ALA A 69 -10.27 -8.26 -6.85
C ALA A 69 -9.32 -9.27 -7.52
N ALA A 70 -8.33 -9.82 -6.81
CA ALA A 70 -7.26 -10.65 -7.35
C ALA A 70 -6.57 -10.02 -8.58
N ASN A 71 -6.28 -8.72 -8.53
CA ASN A 71 -5.69 -7.96 -9.63
C ASN A 71 -4.28 -7.44 -9.24
N PRO A 72 -3.21 -8.19 -9.57
CA PRO A 72 -1.85 -7.84 -9.21
C PRO A 72 -1.40 -6.46 -9.69
N CYS A 73 -1.72 -6.09 -10.94
CA CYS A 73 -1.24 -4.84 -11.51
C CYS A 73 -1.88 -3.62 -10.86
N GLY A 74 -3.19 -3.67 -10.60
CA GLY A 74 -3.86 -2.64 -9.83
C GLY A 74 -3.29 -2.55 -8.42
N GLN A 75 -3.16 -3.68 -7.72
CA GLN A 75 -2.65 -3.72 -6.35
C GLN A 75 -1.23 -3.15 -6.21
N ILE A 76 -0.30 -3.60 -7.06
CA ILE A 76 1.08 -3.12 -7.08
C ILE A 76 1.12 -1.63 -7.45
N GLY A 77 0.32 -1.22 -8.45
CA GLY A 77 0.26 0.19 -8.86
C GLY A 77 -0.24 1.13 -7.76
N GLU A 78 -1.20 0.70 -6.95
CA GLU A 78 -1.69 1.48 -5.80
C GLU A 78 -0.68 1.49 -4.65
N THR A 79 0.10 0.42 -4.49
CA THR A 79 1.23 0.40 -3.54
C THR A 79 2.31 1.39 -3.95
N VAL A 80 2.57 1.53 -5.25
CA VAL A 80 3.45 2.57 -5.82
C VAL A 80 2.86 3.98 -5.63
N ASP A 81 1.54 4.18 -5.77
CA ASP A 81 0.89 5.48 -5.48
C ASP A 81 1.11 5.90 -4.02
N LEU A 82 1.03 4.95 -3.09
CA LEU A 82 1.27 5.19 -1.67
C LEU A 82 2.76 5.47 -1.38
N ASP A 83 3.69 4.76 -2.00
CA ASP A 83 5.13 5.04 -1.86
C ASP A 83 5.46 6.48 -2.27
N GLU A 84 4.92 6.98 -3.39
CA GLU A 84 5.11 8.38 -3.81
C GLU A 84 4.57 9.38 -2.78
N ALA A 85 3.44 9.08 -2.11
CA ALA A 85 2.90 9.91 -1.04
C ALA A 85 3.77 9.87 0.24
N VAL A 86 4.30 8.69 0.59
CA VAL A 86 5.24 8.52 1.70
C VAL A 86 6.53 9.30 1.45
N GLN A 87 7.03 9.34 0.21
CA GLN A 87 8.18 10.17 -0.16
C GLN A 87 7.92 11.65 0.14
N LYS A 88 6.73 12.18 -0.21
CA LYS A 88 6.34 13.58 0.11
C LYS A 88 6.29 13.84 1.62
N ALA A 89 5.75 12.92 2.39
CA ALA A 89 5.73 13.03 3.85
C ALA A 89 7.14 13.03 4.46
N LEU A 90 8.03 12.13 4.00
CA LEU A 90 9.41 12.06 4.48
C LEU A 90 10.26 13.26 4.05
N GLU A 91 10.07 13.79 2.84
CA GLU A 91 10.71 15.02 2.37
C GLU A 91 10.38 16.21 3.27
N PHE A 92 9.11 16.35 3.66
CA PHE A 92 8.67 17.37 4.61
C PHE A 92 9.27 17.11 6.00
N ALA A 93 9.12 15.90 6.53
CA ALA A 93 9.53 15.56 7.89
C ALA A 93 11.04 15.75 8.12
N ARG A 94 11.88 15.46 7.11
CA ARG A 94 13.33 15.72 7.17
C ARG A 94 13.67 17.20 7.23
N LYS A 95 12.89 18.06 6.58
CA LYS A 95 13.09 19.52 6.57
C LYS A 95 12.57 20.17 7.85
N ASP A 96 11.42 19.70 8.32
CA ASP A 96 10.76 20.20 9.53
C ASP A 96 11.48 19.80 10.82
N GLY A 97 11.99 18.56 10.87
CA GLY A 97 12.78 18.04 12.00
C GLY A 97 11.97 17.64 13.23
N ASN A 98 10.68 18.02 13.33
CA ASN A 98 9.81 17.75 14.47
C ASN A 98 8.57 16.92 14.08
N THR A 99 8.55 16.37 12.87
CA THR A 99 7.43 15.58 12.35
C THR A 99 7.64 14.09 12.57
N LEU A 100 6.64 13.42 13.16
CA LEU A 100 6.53 11.96 13.20
C LEU A 100 5.79 11.46 11.95
N VAL A 101 6.43 10.60 11.17
CA VAL A 101 5.83 9.88 10.03
C VAL A 101 5.69 8.41 10.40
N ILE A 102 4.50 7.85 10.21
CA ILE A 102 4.20 6.44 10.45
C ILE A 102 3.62 5.83 9.17
N VAL A 103 4.06 4.63 8.81
CA VAL A 103 3.54 3.83 7.69
C VAL A 103 3.24 2.42 8.17
N THR A 104 2.01 1.97 7.95
CA THR A 104 1.51 0.64 8.31
C THR A 104 0.35 0.26 7.40
N ALA A 105 -0.15 -0.97 7.55
CA ALA A 105 -1.48 -1.38 7.09
C ALA A 105 -2.43 -1.57 8.28
N ASP A 106 -3.72 -1.67 8.02
CA ASP A 106 -4.77 -1.97 8.98
C ASP A 106 -4.91 -3.48 9.25
N HIS A 107 -4.75 -4.32 8.23
CA HIS A 107 -4.66 -5.79 8.34
C HIS A 107 -3.84 -6.41 7.19
N ALA A 108 -3.56 -7.71 7.29
CA ALA A 108 -2.92 -8.47 6.20
C ALA A 108 -3.97 -8.93 5.17
N HIS A 109 -3.51 -9.42 4.01
CA HIS A 109 -4.37 -9.78 2.89
C HIS A 109 -3.95 -11.11 2.24
N SER A 110 -4.63 -11.45 1.14
CA SER A 110 -4.62 -12.76 0.49
C SER A 110 -3.43 -13.05 -0.42
N SER A 111 -2.86 -12.03 -1.06
CA SER A 111 -1.82 -12.21 -2.08
C SER A 111 -0.54 -12.87 -1.53
N GLN A 112 -0.03 -13.87 -2.28
CA GLN A 112 1.19 -14.59 -1.94
C GLN A 112 2.13 -14.68 -3.14
N ILE A 113 3.43 -14.42 -2.93
CA ILE A 113 4.46 -14.68 -3.94
C ILE A 113 4.79 -16.18 -3.90
N VAL A 114 4.67 -16.86 -5.04
CA VAL A 114 4.89 -18.31 -5.16
C VAL A 114 5.87 -18.64 -6.28
N ALA A 115 6.33 -19.89 -6.34
CA ALA A 115 7.26 -20.35 -7.37
C ALA A 115 6.63 -20.30 -8.78
N PRO A 116 7.40 -20.08 -9.86
CA PRO A 116 6.87 -19.94 -11.21
C PRO A 116 5.99 -21.10 -11.70
N ASP A 117 6.31 -22.34 -11.31
CA ASP A 117 5.66 -23.58 -11.73
C ASP A 117 4.53 -24.05 -10.79
N THR A 118 4.15 -23.22 -9.82
CA THR A 118 3.10 -23.53 -8.83
C THR A 118 1.78 -23.87 -9.53
N LYS A 119 1.21 -25.04 -9.17
CA LYS A 119 -0.16 -25.44 -9.55
C LYS A 119 -1.09 -25.22 -8.35
N ALA A 120 -1.61 -24.00 -8.22
CA ALA A 120 -2.45 -23.61 -7.10
C ALA A 120 -3.94 -23.90 -7.37
N PRO A 121 -4.73 -24.19 -6.32
CA PRO A 121 -6.19 -24.35 -6.46
C PRO A 121 -6.93 -23.02 -6.71
N GLY A 122 -6.31 -21.89 -6.34
CA GLY A 122 -6.89 -20.55 -6.48
C GLY A 122 -6.53 -19.84 -7.78
N LEU A 123 -6.57 -18.51 -7.74
CA LEU A 123 -6.21 -17.62 -8.83
C LEU A 123 -4.71 -17.34 -8.82
N THR A 124 -4.09 -17.30 -9.99
CA THR A 124 -2.65 -17.07 -10.15
C THR A 124 -2.37 -16.19 -11.36
N GLN A 125 -1.25 -15.47 -11.33
CA GLN A 125 -0.78 -14.68 -12.46
C GLN A 125 0.74 -14.55 -12.43
N ALA A 126 1.38 -14.76 -13.57
CA ALA A 126 2.79 -14.47 -13.78
C ALA A 126 2.98 -12.99 -14.18
N LEU A 127 4.01 -12.34 -13.66
CA LEU A 127 4.38 -10.96 -13.97
C LEU A 127 5.85 -10.86 -14.34
N ASN A 128 6.16 -10.06 -15.38
CA ASN A 128 7.53 -9.66 -15.69
C ASN A 128 7.95 -8.54 -14.74
N THR A 129 8.98 -8.79 -13.93
CA THR A 129 9.49 -7.80 -12.98
C THR A 129 10.52 -6.89 -13.63
N LYS A 130 10.92 -5.84 -12.89
CA LYS A 130 12.01 -4.93 -13.28
C LYS A 130 13.34 -5.65 -13.54
N ASP A 131 13.55 -6.81 -12.92
CA ASP A 131 14.79 -7.58 -13.03
C ASP A 131 14.85 -8.45 -14.31
N GLY A 132 13.80 -8.41 -15.14
CA GLY A 132 13.69 -9.30 -16.29
C GLY A 132 13.40 -10.76 -15.92
N ALA A 133 12.95 -11.00 -14.68
CA ALA A 133 12.55 -12.31 -14.17
C ALA A 133 11.03 -12.38 -13.98
N VAL A 134 10.49 -13.59 -13.91
CA VAL A 134 9.07 -13.82 -13.63
C VAL A 134 8.84 -13.95 -12.14
N MET A 135 7.85 -13.22 -11.63
CA MET A 135 7.26 -13.39 -10.30
C MET A 135 5.82 -13.88 -10.45
N VAL A 136 5.42 -14.89 -9.69
CA VAL A 136 4.03 -15.37 -9.69
C VAL A 136 3.34 -14.95 -8.39
N ILE A 137 2.14 -14.39 -8.54
CA ILE A 137 1.25 -14.04 -7.42
C ILE A 137 0.08 -15.01 -7.39
N SER A 138 -0.29 -15.47 -6.20
CA SER A 138 -1.44 -16.33 -5.95
C SER A 138 -2.45 -15.67 -5.00
N TYR A 139 -3.73 -15.93 -5.24
CA TYR A 139 -4.87 -15.58 -4.40
C TYR A 139 -5.73 -16.83 -4.24
N GLY A 140 -5.88 -17.36 -3.03
CA GLY A 140 -6.47 -18.69 -2.85
C GLY A 140 -7.13 -18.94 -1.51
N ASN A 141 -7.61 -17.89 -0.84
CA ASN A 141 -8.31 -18.02 0.44
C ASN A 141 -9.84 -17.91 0.33
N SER A 142 -10.37 -17.77 -0.89
CA SER A 142 -11.81 -17.65 -1.16
C SER A 142 -12.18 -18.28 -2.50
N GLU A 143 -13.30 -19.01 -2.50
CA GLU A 143 -13.97 -19.51 -3.71
C GLU A 143 -14.93 -18.46 -4.31
N GLY A 144 -15.21 -17.38 -3.58
CA GLY A 144 -16.06 -16.28 -4.03
C GLY A 144 -15.34 -15.32 -4.98
N GLU A 145 -16.08 -14.31 -5.45
CA GLU A 145 -15.53 -13.27 -6.34
C GLU A 145 -14.56 -12.30 -5.63
N SER A 146 -14.52 -12.33 -4.30
CA SER A 146 -13.66 -11.49 -3.45
C SER A 146 -12.68 -12.36 -2.67
N GLN A 147 -11.41 -12.00 -2.70
CA GLN A 147 -10.35 -12.62 -1.90
C GLN A 147 -10.27 -11.94 -0.54
N GLU A 148 -10.07 -12.69 0.54
CA GLU A 148 -10.38 -12.18 1.88
C GLU A 148 -9.15 -11.67 2.63
N HIS A 149 -9.40 -10.92 3.71
CA HIS A 149 -8.37 -10.50 4.66
C HIS A 149 -7.71 -11.69 5.36
N THR A 150 -6.51 -11.47 5.92
CA THR A 150 -5.82 -12.48 6.75
C THR A 150 -5.36 -11.89 8.08
N GLY A 151 -5.23 -12.76 9.10
CA GLY A 151 -4.93 -12.35 10.49
C GLY A 151 -3.44 -12.27 10.84
N THR A 152 -2.54 -12.22 9.84
CA THR A 152 -1.10 -12.23 10.09
C THR A 152 -0.65 -10.87 10.64
N GLN A 153 0.23 -10.88 11.65
CA GLN A 153 0.89 -9.64 12.10
C GLN A 153 1.64 -8.96 10.94
N LEU A 154 1.66 -7.64 10.92
CA LEU A 154 2.21 -6.87 9.79
C LEU A 154 3.14 -5.76 10.27
N ARG A 155 3.86 -5.17 9.30
CA ARG A 155 4.88 -4.17 9.57
C ARG A 155 4.25 -2.81 9.89
N VAL A 156 4.68 -2.23 11.01
CA VAL A 156 4.64 -0.79 11.28
C VAL A 156 6.06 -0.23 11.20
N ALA A 157 6.23 0.95 10.60
CA ALA A 157 7.50 1.66 10.57
C ALA A 157 7.29 3.14 10.82
N ALA A 158 8.24 3.78 11.49
CA ALA A 158 8.16 5.20 11.83
C ALA A 158 9.50 5.93 11.64
N TYR A 159 9.42 7.25 11.45
CA TYR A 159 10.53 8.20 11.37
C TYR A 159 10.19 9.46 12.17
N GLY A 160 11.16 10.01 12.91
CA GLY A 160 11.00 11.27 13.65
C GLY A 160 10.83 11.09 15.16
N PRO A 161 10.38 12.14 15.88
CA PRO A 161 10.17 12.08 17.33
C PRO A 161 9.23 10.94 17.73
N HIS A 162 9.52 10.25 18.84
CA HIS A 162 8.74 9.10 19.35
C HIS A 162 8.71 7.85 18.44
N ALA A 163 9.41 7.82 17.30
CA ALA A 163 9.41 6.67 16.39
C ALA A 163 9.92 5.35 17.03
N ALA A 164 10.67 5.43 18.13
CA ALA A 164 11.14 4.23 18.86
C ALA A 164 9.98 3.38 19.42
N ASN A 165 8.79 3.95 19.62
CA ASN A 165 7.65 3.27 20.23
C ASN A 165 7.02 2.20 19.33
N VAL A 166 7.36 2.14 18.04
CA VAL A 166 6.87 1.09 17.13
C VAL A 166 7.85 -0.09 16.99
N VAL A 167 8.96 -0.08 17.73
CA VAL A 167 9.98 -1.14 17.67
C VAL A 167 9.53 -2.35 18.49
N GLY A 168 9.72 -3.54 17.92
CA GLY A 168 9.35 -4.80 18.57
C GLY A 168 7.93 -5.22 18.22
N LEU A 169 7.30 -5.95 19.13
CA LEU A 169 5.89 -6.35 19.00
C LEU A 169 5.03 -5.39 19.80
N THR A 170 4.10 -4.72 19.12
CA THR A 170 3.09 -3.83 19.71
C THR A 170 1.70 -4.26 19.24
N ASP A 171 0.65 -3.72 19.85
CA ASP A 171 -0.71 -3.81 19.36
C ASP A 171 -1.09 -2.59 18.50
N GLN A 172 -2.12 -2.71 17.65
CA GLN A 172 -2.63 -1.57 16.88
C GLN A 172 -3.07 -0.41 17.79
N THR A 173 -3.57 -0.71 19.00
CA THR A 173 -4.00 0.30 19.97
C THR A 173 -2.83 1.11 20.55
N ASP A 174 -1.61 0.57 20.59
CA ASP A 174 -0.43 1.31 21.04
C ASP A 174 -0.10 2.49 20.11
N LEU A 175 -0.54 2.43 18.84
CA LEU A 175 -0.35 3.51 17.89
C LEU A 175 -1.12 4.77 18.29
N PHE A 176 -2.34 4.61 18.84
CA PHE A 176 -3.12 5.73 19.37
C PHE A 176 -2.36 6.46 20.48
N TYR A 177 -1.84 5.71 21.46
CA TYR A 177 -1.09 6.31 22.58
C TYR A 177 0.24 6.89 22.12
N THR A 178 0.92 6.24 21.17
CA THR A 178 2.14 6.78 20.55
C THR A 178 1.90 8.15 19.92
N MET A 179 0.83 8.29 19.12
CA MET A 179 0.47 9.58 18.51
C MET A 179 0.02 10.61 19.56
N LYS A 180 -0.83 10.21 20.51
CA LYS A 180 -1.31 11.07 21.60
C LYS A 180 -0.14 11.68 22.38
N SER A 181 0.83 10.85 22.78
CA SER A 181 2.02 11.29 23.51
C SER A 181 2.95 12.15 22.66
N ALA A 182 3.19 11.79 21.39
CA ALA A 182 4.05 12.57 20.49
C ALA A 182 3.49 13.98 20.22
N MET A 183 2.16 14.13 20.23
CA MET A 183 1.47 15.40 20.06
C MET A 183 1.17 16.14 21.38
N ALA A 184 1.58 15.58 22.53
CA ALA A 184 1.32 16.13 23.87
C ALA A 184 -0.17 16.44 24.14
N LEU A 185 -1.07 15.54 23.74
CA LEU A 185 -2.52 15.67 23.95
C LEU A 185 -2.94 15.03 25.29
N GLU A 186 -3.87 15.67 26.00
CA GLU A 186 -4.42 15.21 27.29
C GLU A 186 -5.55 14.17 27.16
#